data_AF-A0A133RYW6-F1
#
_entry.id   AF-A0A133RYW6-F1
#
_cell.length_a   1.000
_cell.length_b   1.000
_cell.length_c   1.000
_cell.angle_alpha   90.00
_cell.angle_beta   90.00
_cell.angle_gamma   90.00
#
_symmetry.space_group_name_H-M   'P 1'
#
loop_
_entity.id
_entity.type
_entity.pdbx_description
1 polymer ?
#
loop_
_entity_poly.entity_id
_entity_poly.type
_entity_poly.pdbx_seq_one_letter_code
_entity_poly.pdbx_strand_id
1 'polypeptide(L)'
;MGEINESKKTFSFFLLRISKKNRKMNEEVIEMALQGKDKQVIELSNELAKKLKEKDFSQSWSLAGELNGLLKNEEELTLSYQVIQCIKNDLASYYDMNKSFNKVANRAFAIGCNLERSASI
;
A
#
# COMPACT_ATOMS: atom_id res chain seq x y z
N MET A 1 -29.26 31.14 -14.54
CA MET A 1 -28.82 30.38 -13.34
C MET A 1 -27.74 29.31 -13.62
N GLY A 2 -27.18 29.20 -14.85
CA GLY A 2 -26.19 28.16 -15.20
C GLY A 2 -24.71 28.54 -15.03
N GLU A 3 -24.33 29.81 -15.24
CA GLU A 3 -22.92 30.23 -15.29
C GLU A 3 -22.22 30.24 -13.92
N ILE A 4 -22.96 30.59 -12.85
CA ILE A 4 -22.44 30.61 -11.48
C ILE A 4 -22.03 29.20 -11.02
N ASN A 5 -22.68 28.15 -11.55
CA ASN A 5 -22.41 26.77 -11.15
C ASN A 5 -21.14 26.21 -11.81
N GLU A 6 -20.86 26.61 -13.06
CA GLU A 6 -19.61 26.21 -13.73
C GLU A 6 -18.38 26.94 -13.20
N SER A 7 -18.52 28.22 -12.84
CA SER A 7 -17.41 28.97 -12.22
C SER A 7 -16.99 28.35 -10.88
N LYS A 8 -17.96 27.89 -10.06
CA LYS A 8 -17.71 27.18 -8.80
C LYS A 8 -17.02 25.82 -8.99
N LYS A 9 -17.42 25.04 -10.00
CA LYS A 9 -16.74 23.79 -10.34
C LYS A 9 -15.30 24.03 -10.79
N THR A 10 -15.10 25.02 -11.66
CA THR A 10 -13.78 25.37 -12.19
C THR A 10 -12.83 25.78 -11.05
N PHE A 11 -13.31 26.56 -10.09
CA PHE A 11 -12.55 26.93 -8.90
C PHE A 11 -12.25 25.73 -7.99
N SER A 12 -13.22 24.83 -7.80
CA SER A 12 -13.02 23.57 -7.05
C SER A 12 -11.96 22.67 -7.68
N PHE A 13 -11.99 22.50 -9.01
CA PHE A 13 -10.95 21.76 -9.74
C PHE A 13 -9.57 22.43 -9.64
N PHE A 14 -9.52 23.75 -9.66
CA PHE A 14 -8.28 24.50 -9.50
C PHE A 14 -7.67 24.31 -8.11
N LEU A 15 -8.47 24.41 -7.05
CA LEU A 15 -8.03 24.15 -5.67
C LEU A 15 -7.59 22.69 -5.46
N LEU A 16 -8.32 21.73 -6.02
CA LEU A 16 -7.93 20.31 -5.97
C LEU A 16 -6.59 20.07 -6.68
N ARG A 17 -6.35 20.74 -7.82
CA ARG A 17 -5.08 20.67 -8.55
C ARG A 17 -3.93 21.28 -7.74
N ILE A 18 -4.15 22.42 -7.07
CA ILE A 18 -3.16 23.04 -6.17
C ILE A 18 -2.85 22.12 -4.99
N SER A 19 -3.87 21.55 -4.33
CA SER A 19 -3.68 20.63 -3.21
C SER A 19 -2.89 19.38 -3.60
N LYS A 20 -3.21 18.77 -4.75
CA LYS A 20 -2.46 17.62 -5.29
C LYS A 20 -1.01 17.99 -5.64
N LYS A 21 -0.79 19.17 -6.23
CA LYS A 21 0.56 19.65 -6.57
C LYS A 21 1.39 19.93 -5.31
N ASN A 22 0.80 20.53 -4.28
CA ASN A 22 1.47 20.76 -3.00
C ASN A 22 1.78 19.46 -2.27
N ARG A 23 0.88 18.46 -2.32
CA ARG A 23 1.17 17.11 -1.80
C ARG A 23 2.35 16.48 -2.55
N LYS A 24 2.35 16.53 -3.88
CA LYS A 24 3.43 15.99 -4.70
C LYS A 24 4.76 16.69 -4.49
N MET A 25 4.74 18.01 -4.34
CA MET A 25 5.93 18.82 -4.04
C MET A 25 6.47 18.57 -2.63
N ASN A 26 5.59 18.30 -1.64
CA ASN A 26 6.02 17.84 -0.32
C ASN A 26 6.58 16.41 -0.36
N GLU A 27 6.00 15.51 -1.15
CA GLU A 27 6.55 14.17 -1.40
C GLU A 27 7.95 14.27 -2.02
N GLU A 28 8.16 15.13 -3.02
CA GLU A 28 9.48 15.38 -3.64
C GLU A 28 10.49 16.01 -2.67
N VAL A 29 10.06 16.93 -1.80
CA VAL A 29 10.93 17.53 -0.76
C VAL A 29 11.29 16.52 0.35
N ILE A 30 10.38 15.63 0.71
CA ILE A 30 10.63 14.53 1.65
C ILE A 30 11.55 13.48 1.02
N GLU A 31 11.34 13.09 -0.24
CA GLU A 31 12.24 12.18 -0.96
C GLU A 31 13.67 12.74 -1.10
N MET A 32 13.83 14.07 -1.17
CA MET A 32 15.15 14.73 -1.17
C MET A 32 15.81 14.83 0.21
N ALA A 33 15.07 14.62 1.31
CA ALA A 33 15.59 14.74 2.69
C ALA A 33 15.81 13.39 3.38
N LEU A 34 15.15 12.32 2.92
CA LEU A 34 15.31 10.98 3.48
C LEU A 34 16.58 10.30 2.97
N GLN A 35 17.42 9.83 3.89
CA GLN A 35 18.67 9.13 3.58
C GLN A 35 18.67 7.73 4.19
N GLY A 36 19.43 6.82 3.58
CA GLY A 36 19.68 5.48 4.11
C GLY A 36 18.39 4.65 4.32
N LYS A 37 18.25 4.07 5.51
CA LYS A 37 17.17 3.11 5.84
C LYS A 37 15.78 3.76 5.86
N ASP A 38 15.68 5.03 6.22
CA ASP A 38 14.39 5.74 6.22
C ASP A 38 13.78 5.82 4.82
N LYS A 39 14.62 6.14 3.83
CA LYS A 39 14.20 6.16 2.42
C LYS A 39 13.73 4.78 1.97
N GLN A 40 14.48 3.72 2.32
CA GLN A 40 14.10 2.35 2.00
C GLN A 40 12.75 1.95 2.63
N VAL A 41 12.50 2.33 3.89
CA VAL A 41 11.22 2.06 4.56
C VAL A 41 10.06 2.73 3.81
N ILE A 42 10.22 3.98 3.38
CA ILE A 42 9.19 4.71 2.64
C ILE A 42 8.99 4.14 1.23
N GLU A 43 10.07 3.85 0.52
CA GLU A 43 10.02 3.26 -0.83
C GLU A 43 9.33 1.89 -0.81
N LEU A 44 9.73 0.99 0.10
CA LEU A 44 9.11 -0.33 0.24
C LEU A 44 7.64 -0.22 0.67
N SER A 45 7.29 0.74 1.53
CA SER A 45 5.90 0.99 1.93
C SER A 45 5.05 1.43 0.72
N ASN A 46 5.58 2.33 -0.11
CA ASN A 46 4.91 2.81 -1.31
C ASN A 46 4.79 1.71 -2.39
N GLU A 47 5.83 0.91 -2.58
CA GLU A 47 5.82 -0.20 -3.53
C GLU A 47 4.85 -1.29 -3.09
N LEU A 48 4.86 -1.68 -1.81
CA LEU A 48 3.87 -2.59 -1.24
C LEU A 48 2.45 -2.05 -1.47
N ALA A 49 2.20 -0.78 -1.17
CA ALA A 49 0.89 -0.17 -1.41
C ALA A 49 0.46 -0.22 -2.89
N LYS A 50 1.40 -0.07 -3.83
CA LYS A 50 1.14 -0.23 -5.25
C LYS A 50 0.78 -1.67 -5.60
N LYS A 51 1.55 -2.66 -5.15
CA LYS A 51 1.30 -4.09 -5.42
C LYS A 51 -0.02 -4.59 -4.86
N LEU A 52 -0.39 -4.12 -3.67
CA LEU A 52 -1.70 -4.42 -3.08
C LEU A 52 -2.86 -3.88 -3.93
N LYS A 53 -2.73 -2.66 -4.46
CA LYS A 53 -3.74 -2.07 -5.36
C LYS A 53 -3.82 -2.78 -6.71
N GLU A 54 -2.68 -3.27 -7.20
CA GLU A 54 -2.58 -4.11 -8.40
C GLU A 54 -3.06 -5.55 -8.17
N LYS A 55 -3.35 -5.93 -6.91
CA LYS A 55 -3.72 -7.30 -6.49
C LYS A 55 -2.63 -8.34 -6.76
N ASP A 56 -1.37 -7.91 -6.83
CA ASP A 56 -0.21 -8.80 -6.93
C ASP A 56 0.19 -9.26 -5.52
N PHE A 57 -0.53 -10.23 -4.98
CA PHE A 57 -0.33 -10.72 -3.61
C PHE A 57 0.97 -11.50 -3.43
N SER A 58 1.52 -12.07 -4.51
CA SER A 58 2.80 -12.79 -4.47
C SER A 58 3.95 -11.81 -4.19
N GLN A 59 4.05 -10.73 -4.99
CA GLN A 59 5.08 -9.70 -4.75
C GLN A 59 4.82 -8.94 -3.46
N SER A 60 3.55 -8.68 -3.12
CA SER A 60 3.18 -8.02 -1.86
C SER A 60 3.69 -8.79 -0.63
N TRP A 61 3.66 -10.13 -0.65
CA TRP A 61 4.18 -10.94 0.48
C TRP A 61 5.67 -10.74 0.70
N SER A 62 6.46 -10.78 -0.38
CA SER A 62 7.91 -10.58 -0.31
C SER A 62 8.26 -9.17 0.19
N LEU A 63 7.66 -8.14 -0.39
CA LEU A 63 7.88 -6.73 0.00
C LEU A 63 7.47 -6.48 1.46
N ALA A 64 6.35 -7.05 1.91
CA ALA A 64 5.93 -6.96 3.30
C ALA A 64 6.94 -7.61 4.25
N GLY A 65 7.53 -8.75 3.88
CA GLY A 65 8.59 -9.40 4.65
C GLY A 65 9.85 -8.55 4.77
N GLU A 66 10.28 -7.94 3.67
CA GLU A 66 11.43 -7.04 3.64
C GLU A 66 11.19 -5.78 4.49
N LEU A 67 10.04 -5.15 4.32
CA LEU A 67 9.62 -3.99 5.11
C LEU A 67 9.56 -4.32 6.62
N ASN A 68 9.02 -5.48 6.98
CA ASN A 68 9.01 -5.94 8.38
C ASN A 68 10.44 -6.13 8.92
N GLY A 69 11.36 -6.59 8.08
CA GLY A 69 12.78 -6.71 8.43
C GLY A 69 13.40 -5.37 8.81
N LEU A 70 13.16 -4.33 8.02
CA LEU A 70 13.65 -2.97 8.33
C LEU A 70 13.01 -2.40 9.61
N LEU A 71 11.71 -2.60 9.79
CA LEU A 71 10.97 -2.06 10.95
C LEU A 71 11.30 -2.76 12.29
N LYS A 72 12.01 -3.90 12.26
CA LYS A 72 12.54 -4.54 13.48
C LYS A 72 13.73 -3.78 14.06
N ASN A 73 14.48 -3.08 13.23
CA ASN A 73 15.63 -2.27 13.65
C ASN A 73 15.23 -0.79 13.72
N GLU A 74 14.08 -0.49 14.34
CA GLU A 74 13.52 0.87 14.34
C GLU A 74 14.42 1.91 15.04
N GLU A 75 15.34 1.46 15.89
CA GLU A 75 16.36 2.30 16.56
C GLU A 75 17.34 2.94 15.56
N GLU A 76 17.49 2.35 14.37
CA GLU A 76 18.35 2.87 13.31
C GLU A 76 17.61 3.83 12.35
N LEU A 77 16.31 4.04 12.57
CA LEU A 77 15.47 4.90 11.76
C LEU A 77 15.36 6.28 12.40
N THR A 78 15.36 7.33 11.56
CA THR A 78 15.13 8.71 12.01
C THR A 78 13.70 9.17 11.75
N LEU A 79 12.87 8.30 11.16
CA LEU A 79 11.43 8.51 10.98
C LEU A 79 10.74 8.72 12.33
N SER A 80 9.74 9.60 12.34
CA SER A 80 8.94 9.81 13.55
C SER A 80 8.27 8.51 14.01
N TYR A 81 8.21 8.32 15.33
CA TYR A 81 7.55 7.16 15.94
C TYR A 81 6.13 6.94 15.41
N GLN A 82 5.35 8.00 15.20
CA GLN A 82 3.99 7.91 14.67
C GLN A 82 3.96 7.28 13.28
N VAL A 83 4.87 7.65 12.39
CA VAL A 83 4.98 7.07 11.04
C VAL A 83 5.32 5.59 11.13
N ILE A 84 6.32 5.22 11.93
CA ILE A 84 6.74 3.83 12.12
C ILE A 84 5.57 2.98 12.64
N GLN A 85 4.82 3.47 13.63
CA GLN A 85 3.67 2.75 14.19
C GLN A 85 2.53 2.60 13.18
N CYS A 86 2.22 3.63 12.39
CA CYS A 86 1.22 3.53 11.32
C CYS A 86 1.60 2.43 10.33
N ILE A 87 2.86 2.41 9.87
CA ILE A 87 3.34 1.38 8.93
C ILE A 87 3.26 -0.02 9.57
N LYS A 88 3.69 -0.18 10.83
CA LYS A 88 3.60 -1.46 11.55
C LYS A 88 2.15 -1.96 11.68
N ASN A 89 1.20 -1.08 11.97
CA ASN A 89 -0.22 -1.42 12.10
C ASN A 89 -0.83 -1.86 10.75
N ASP A 90 -0.51 -1.15 9.68
CA ASP A 90 -0.95 -1.52 8.33
C ASP A 90 -0.33 -2.86 7.88
N LEU A 91 0.93 -3.10 8.23
CA LEU A 91 1.63 -4.35 7.92
C LEU A 91 1.04 -5.54 8.69
N ALA A 92 0.70 -5.36 9.97
CA ALA A 92 -0.01 -6.36 10.75
C ALA A 92 -1.37 -6.69 10.12
N SER A 93 -2.12 -5.66 9.74
CA SER A 93 -3.41 -5.81 9.06
C SER A 93 -3.27 -6.56 7.73
N TYR A 94 -2.21 -6.29 6.97
CA TYR A 94 -1.88 -7.03 5.75
C TYR A 94 -1.62 -8.51 6.04
N TYR A 95 -0.84 -8.85 7.06
CA TYR A 95 -0.56 -10.25 7.39
C TYR A 95 -1.82 -11.03 7.79
N ASP A 96 -2.72 -10.42 8.55
CA ASP A 96 -4.00 -11.01 8.92
C ASP A 96 -4.91 -11.24 7.70
N MET A 97 -4.95 -10.26 6.79
CA MET A 97 -5.66 -10.38 5.52
C MET A 97 -5.06 -11.51 4.65
N ASN A 98 -3.73 -11.56 4.50
CA ASN A 98 -3.06 -12.59 3.69
C ASN A 98 -3.30 -14.00 4.24
N LYS A 99 -3.32 -14.18 5.57
CA LYS A 99 -3.70 -15.44 6.21
C LYS A 99 -5.13 -15.85 5.84
N SER A 100 -6.06 -14.90 5.82
CA SER A 100 -7.45 -15.14 5.44
C SER A 100 -7.60 -15.45 3.96
N PHE A 101 -6.86 -14.73 3.10
CA PHE A 101 -6.80 -14.98 1.66
C PHE A 101 -6.32 -16.40 1.36
N ASN A 102 -5.23 -16.84 1.98
CA ASN A 102 -4.70 -18.20 1.79
C ASN A 102 -5.68 -19.30 2.21
N LYS A 103 -6.48 -19.07 3.26
CA LYS A 103 -7.56 -20.01 3.62
C LYS A 103 -8.60 -20.14 2.51
N VAL A 104 -8.99 -19.04 1.89
CA VAL A 104 -9.95 -19.05 0.78
C VAL A 104 -9.34 -19.71 -0.45
N ALA A 105 -8.09 -19.37 -0.80
CA ALA A 105 -7.37 -19.96 -1.92
C ALA A 105 -7.24 -21.48 -1.79
N ASN A 106 -6.86 -21.99 -0.60
CA ASN A 106 -6.77 -23.42 -0.33
C ASN A 106 -8.13 -24.13 -0.48
N ARG A 107 -9.22 -23.48 -0.05
CA ARG A 107 -10.58 -24.02 -0.25
C ARG A 107 -10.96 -24.06 -1.71
N ALA A 108 -10.67 -23.01 -2.46
CA ALA A 108 -10.93 -22.96 -3.90
C ALA A 108 -10.15 -24.06 -4.65
N PHE A 109 -8.88 -24.28 -4.28
CA PHE A 109 -8.07 -25.36 -4.80
C PHE A 109 -8.68 -26.74 -4.53
N ALA A 110 -9.08 -27.01 -3.27
CA ALA A 110 -9.73 -28.28 -2.91
C ALA A 110 -11.04 -28.51 -3.67
N ILE A 111 -11.85 -27.46 -3.87
CA ILE A 111 -13.06 -27.53 -4.70
C ILE A 111 -12.67 -27.90 -6.15
N GLY A 112 -11.64 -27.26 -6.71
CA GLY A 112 -11.11 -27.59 -8.04
C GLY A 112 -10.73 -29.06 -8.18
N CYS A 113 -9.94 -29.59 -7.26
CA CYS A 113 -9.57 -31.02 -7.27
C CYS A 113 -10.78 -31.95 -7.21
N ASN A 114 -11.79 -31.61 -6.40
CA ASN A 114 -13.01 -32.40 -6.30
C ASN A 114 -13.81 -32.38 -7.62
N LEU A 115 -13.84 -31.24 -8.32
CA LEU A 115 -14.47 -31.12 -9.63
C LEU A 115 -13.73 -31.94 -10.68
N GLU A 116 -12.39 -31.85 -10.76
CA GLU A 116 -11.57 -32.66 -11.67
C GLU A 116 -11.80 -34.16 -11.46
N ARG A 117 -11.82 -34.59 -10.19
CA ARG A 117 -12.11 -35.98 -9.82
C ARG A 117 -13.51 -36.41 -10.26
N SER A 118 -14.50 -35.54 -10.10
CA SER A 118 -15.89 -35.85 -10.48
C SER A 118 -16.10 -35.89 -12.00
N ALA A 119 -15.31 -35.13 -12.76
CA ALA A 119 -15.39 -35.06 -14.22
C ALA A 119 -14.58 -36.16 -14.92
N SER A 120 -13.64 -36.79 -14.22
CA SER A 120 -12.84 -37.91 -14.73
C SER A 120 -13.61 -39.23 -14.54
N ILE A 121 -14.52 -39.54 -15.47
CA ILE A 121 -15.22 -40.83 -15.58
C ILE A 121 -14.24 -41.93 -16.01
#